data_AF-A0A1V9X179-F1
#
_entry.id   AF-A0A1V9X179-F1
#
_cell.length_a   1.000
_cell.length_b   1.000
_cell.length_c   1.000
_cell.angle_alpha   90.00
_cell.angle_beta   90.00
_cell.angle_gamma   90.00
#
_symmetry.space_group_name_H-M   'P 1'
#
loop_
_entity.id
_entity.type
_entity.pdbx_description
1 polymer ?
#
loop_
_entity_poly.entity_id
_entity_poly.type
_entity_poly.pdbx_seq_one_letter_code
_entity_poly.pdbx_strand_id
1 'polypeptide(L)'
;MGGSSGALYSLFFGEIAKQLFTIASKEIKVKREIVSRCIGAATAKVMEYGGAKKGDRTMVDVLLAVVDSLEANQSCVEILAEADRAAKETSSMLALKGRASYVNPEETQGREDAGARAVAIWVEAICKNACVYNETRV
;
A
#
# COMPACT_ATOMS: atom_id res chain seq x y z
N MET A 1 -4.40 5.30 -16.05
CA MET A 1 -3.79 6.30 -15.14
C MET A 1 -2.56 6.88 -15.82
N GLY A 2 -2.40 8.20 -15.87
CA GLY A 2 -1.17 8.85 -16.36
C GLY A 2 -0.19 9.16 -15.21
N GLY A 3 1.05 9.53 -15.54
CA GLY A 3 2.07 9.92 -14.55
C GLY A 3 2.73 8.75 -13.80
N SER A 4 3.53 9.08 -12.78
CA SER A 4 4.31 8.09 -12.02
C SER A 4 3.43 7.08 -11.29
N SER A 5 2.34 7.53 -10.66
CA SER A 5 1.42 6.65 -9.94
C SER A 5 0.79 5.58 -10.85
N GLY A 6 0.48 5.91 -12.11
CA GLY A 6 -0.05 4.93 -13.06
C GLY A 6 0.93 3.79 -13.34
N ALA A 7 2.21 4.12 -13.53
CA ALA A 7 3.26 3.12 -13.74
C ALA A 7 3.47 2.27 -12.48
N LEU A 8 3.55 2.90 -11.30
CA LEU A 8 3.76 2.21 -10.03
C LEU A 8 2.58 1.29 -9.67
N TYR A 9 1.33 1.73 -9.86
CA TYR A 9 0.17 0.86 -9.65
C TYR A 9 0.12 -0.29 -10.66
N SER A 10 0.49 -0.06 -11.91
CA SER A 10 0.56 -1.14 -12.91
C SER A 10 1.58 -2.21 -12.52
N LEU A 11 2.75 -1.79 -12.03
CA LEU A 11 3.77 -2.69 -11.49
C LEU A 11 3.25 -3.44 -10.26
N PHE A 12 2.64 -2.73 -9.31
CA PHE A 12 2.11 -3.29 -8.08
C PHE A 12 1.07 -4.38 -8.35
N PHE A 13 0.00 -4.06 -9.08
CA PHE A 13 -1.06 -5.02 -9.38
C PHE A 13 -0.61 -6.11 -10.36
N GLY A 14 0.29 -5.80 -11.29
CA GLY A 14 0.89 -6.78 -12.18
C GLY A 14 1.69 -7.85 -11.43
N GLU A 15 2.49 -7.44 -10.44
CA GLU A 15 3.24 -8.38 -9.60
C GLU A 15 2.30 -9.21 -8.70
N ILE A 16 1.26 -8.60 -8.11
CA ILE A 16 0.23 -9.34 -7.37
C ILE A 16 -0.41 -10.41 -8.27
N ALA A 17 -0.84 -10.05 -9.48
CA ALA A 17 -1.48 -10.97 -10.42
C ALA A 17 -0.56 -12.13 -10.80
N LYS A 18 0.72 -11.86 -11.06
CA LYS A 18 1.72 -12.89 -11.37
C LYS A 18 1.94 -13.86 -10.21
N GLN A 19 2.04 -13.34 -8.99
CA GLN A 19 2.21 -14.17 -7.79
C GLN A 19 0.96 -15.01 -7.52
N LEU A 20 -0.22 -14.41 -7.62
CA LEU A 20 -1.48 -15.12 -7.48
C LEU A 20 -1.65 -16.19 -8.55
N PHE A 21 -1.32 -15.94 -9.83
CA PHE A 21 -1.39 -16.94 -10.89
C PHE A 21 -0.50 -18.16 -10.58
N THR A 22 0.70 -17.91 -10.06
CA THR A 22 1.65 -18.96 -9.66
C THR A 22 1.09 -19.81 -8.50
N ILE A 23 0.37 -19.20 -7.56
CA ILE A 23 -0.15 -19.86 -6.36
C ILE A 23 -1.52 -20.53 -6.61
N ALA A 24 -2.42 -19.87 -7.32
CA ALA A 24 -3.78 -20.31 -7.61
C ALA A 24 -3.83 -21.53 -8.54
N SER A 25 -2.77 -21.79 -9.30
CA SER A 25 -2.58 -23.06 -10.00
C SER A 25 -2.54 -24.29 -9.06
N LYS A 26 -2.42 -24.08 -7.74
CA LYS A 26 -2.30 -25.12 -6.71
C LYS A 26 -3.38 -25.08 -5.60
N GLU A 27 -4.00 -23.93 -5.31
CA GLU A 27 -5.06 -23.81 -4.28
C GLU A 27 -6.17 -22.80 -4.69
N ILE A 28 -7.44 -23.13 -4.40
CA ILE A 28 -8.62 -22.29 -4.75
C ILE A 28 -8.92 -21.20 -3.69
N LYS A 29 -8.39 -21.30 -2.47
CA LYS A 29 -8.67 -20.32 -1.40
C LYS A 29 -7.50 -19.38 -1.18
N VAL A 30 -7.74 -18.08 -1.38
CA VAL A 30 -6.78 -17.02 -1.04
C VAL A 30 -6.69 -16.91 0.49
N LYS A 31 -5.61 -17.44 1.07
CA LYS A 31 -5.31 -17.32 2.50
C LYS A 31 -4.56 -16.01 2.78
N ARG A 32 -4.60 -15.56 4.03
CA ARG A 32 -3.95 -14.31 4.46
C ARG A 32 -2.45 -14.30 4.18
N GLU A 33 -1.77 -15.43 4.36
CA GLU A 33 -0.33 -15.57 4.14
C GLU A 33 0.03 -15.37 2.66
N ILE A 34 -0.86 -15.78 1.75
CA ILE A 34 -0.72 -15.54 0.31
C ILE A 34 -0.86 -14.05 0.03
N VAL A 35 -1.86 -13.39 0.62
CA VAL A 35 -2.06 -11.93 0.47
C VAL A 35 -0.85 -11.15 0.96
N SER A 36 -0.35 -11.48 2.16
CA SER A 36 0.86 -10.87 2.74
C SER A 36 2.06 -11.00 1.81
N ARG A 37 2.31 -12.22 1.30
CA ARG A 37 3.41 -12.48 0.36
C ARG A 37 3.26 -11.70 -0.95
N CYS A 38 2.06 -11.66 -1.52
CA CYS A 38 1.80 -10.95 -2.76
C CYS A 38 1.99 -9.43 -2.61
N ILE A 39 1.44 -8.84 -1.54
CA ILE A 39 1.58 -7.41 -1.27
C ILE A 39 3.03 -7.06 -0.93
N GLY A 40 3.74 -7.89 -0.16
CA GLY A 40 5.16 -7.71 0.12
C GLY A 40 6.01 -7.72 -1.16
N ALA A 41 5.82 -8.72 -2.03
CA ALA A 41 6.54 -8.81 -3.31
C ALA A 41 6.24 -7.61 -4.23
N ALA A 42 4.97 -7.21 -4.33
CA ALA A 42 4.57 -6.07 -5.14
C ALA A 42 5.11 -4.74 -4.59
N THR A 43 5.14 -4.58 -3.27
CA THR A 43 5.73 -3.41 -2.61
C THR A 43 7.23 -3.33 -2.87
N ALA A 44 7.94 -4.45 -2.74
CA ALA A 44 9.36 -4.53 -3.10
C ALA A 44 9.60 -4.15 -4.57
N LYS A 45 8.72 -4.57 -5.48
CA LYS A 45 8.78 -4.20 -6.91
C LYS A 45 8.58 -2.71 -7.13
N VAL A 46 7.62 -2.09 -6.44
CA VAL A 46 7.40 -0.64 -6.47
C VAL A 46 8.63 0.11 -5.96
N MET A 47 9.25 -0.36 -4.88
CA MET A 47 10.48 0.24 -4.33
C MET A 47 11.67 0.09 -5.30
N GLU A 48 11.84 -1.09 -5.92
CA GLU A 48 12.91 -1.39 -6.88
C GLU A 48 12.85 -0.44 -8.09
N TYR A 49 11.67 -0.26 -8.69
CA TYR A 49 11.52 0.54 -9.92
C TYR A 49 11.29 2.03 -9.64
N GLY A 50 10.59 2.35 -8.56
CA GLY A 50 10.33 3.73 -8.14
C GLY A 50 11.50 4.37 -7.40
N GLY A 51 12.42 3.55 -6.88
CA GLY A 51 13.58 3.99 -6.11
C GLY A 51 13.23 4.69 -4.78
N ALA A 52 12.00 4.54 -4.31
CA ALA A 52 11.51 5.13 -3.07
C ALA A 52 11.70 4.17 -1.89
N LYS A 53 11.96 4.73 -0.71
CA LYS A 53 12.16 4.02 0.55
C LYS A 53 11.21 4.57 1.62
N LYS A 54 11.14 3.86 2.74
CA LYS A 54 10.45 4.37 3.94
C LYS A 54 11.03 5.73 4.33
N GLY A 55 10.17 6.70 4.57
CA GLY A 55 10.50 8.08 4.89
C GLY A 55 10.62 9.01 3.67
N ASP A 56 10.55 8.50 2.43
CA ASP A 56 10.67 9.35 1.22
C ASP A 56 9.40 10.16 0.92
N ARG A 57 8.36 10.01 1.75
CA ARG A 57 7.04 10.64 1.61
C ARG A 57 6.33 10.21 0.34
N THR A 58 5.97 8.93 0.27
CA THR A 58 5.30 8.34 -0.90
C THR A 58 4.30 7.27 -0.49
N MET A 59 3.61 6.69 -1.49
CA MET A 59 2.80 5.48 -1.30
C MET A 59 3.53 4.30 -0.63
N VAL A 60 4.87 4.24 -0.73
CA VAL A 60 5.68 3.17 -0.12
C VAL A 60 5.55 3.18 1.40
N ASP A 61 5.40 4.35 2.03
CA ASP A 61 5.28 4.46 3.49
C ASP A 61 4.07 3.69 4.02
N VAL A 62 2.94 3.82 3.31
CA VAL A 62 1.69 3.14 3.67
C VAL A 62 1.72 1.67 3.25
N LEU A 63 2.26 1.34 2.08
CA LEU A 63 2.39 -0.04 1.63
C LEU A 63 3.23 -0.88 2.61
N LEU A 64 4.35 -0.34 3.09
CA LEU A 64 5.19 -1.00 4.08
C LEU A 64 4.45 -1.19 5.41
N ALA A 65 3.73 -0.17 5.90
CA ALA A 65 2.92 -0.30 7.11
C ALA A 65 1.85 -1.41 6.99
N VAL A 66 1.22 -1.53 5.82
CA VAL A 66 0.25 -2.59 5.53
C VAL A 66 0.91 -3.97 5.48
N VAL A 67 2.10 -4.10 4.89
CA VAL A 67 2.87 -5.35 4.89
C VAL A 67 3.22 -5.75 6.32
N ASP A 68 3.78 -4.84 7.12
CA ASP A 68 4.13 -5.08 8.52
C ASP A 68 2.89 -5.54 9.31
N SER A 69 1.73 -4.92 9.08
CA SER A 69 0.46 -5.27 9.72
C SER A 69 -0.07 -6.65 9.30
N LEU A 70 0.10 -7.01 8.03
CA LEU A 70 -0.30 -8.31 7.51
C LEU A 70 0.55 -9.44 8.13
N GLU A 71 1.86 -9.22 8.22
CA GLU A 71 2.83 -10.15 8.82
C GLU A 71 2.64 -10.30 10.33
N ALA A 72 2.26 -9.21 11.03
CA ALA A 72 1.89 -9.23 12.45
C ALA A 72 0.52 -9.87 12.73
N ASN A 73 -0.16 -10.40 11.70
CA ASN A 73 -1.48 -11.01 11.79
C ASN A 73 -2.57 -10.10 12.40
N GLN A 74 -2.44 -8.78 12.25
CA GLN A 74 -3.39 -7.79 12.77
C GLN A 74 -4.77 -7.87 12.09
N SER A 75 -5.84 -7.55 12.80
CA SER A 75 -7.19 -7.48 12.23
C SER A 75 -7.31 -6.43 11.11
N CYS A 76 -8.39 -6.50 10.32
CA CYS A 76 -8.67 -5.48 9.30
C CYS A 76 -8.77 -4.06 9.91
N VAL A 77 -9.31 -3.94 11.13
CA VAL A 77 -9.42 -2.66 11.85
C VAL A 77 -8.06 -2.10 12.21
N GLU A 78 -7.14 -2.95 12.66
CA GLU A 78 -5.77 -2.56 12.96
C GLU A 78 -4.98 -2.18 11.70
N ILE A 79 -5.10 -2.97 10.62
CA ILE A 79 -4.48 -2.63 9.32
C ILE A 79 -4.96 -1.27 8.81
N LEU A 80 -6.26 -0.99 8.94
CA LEU A 80 -6.88 0.30 8.61
C LEU A 80 -6.25 1.44 9.42
N ALA A 81 -6.12 1.26 10.74
CA ALA A 81 -5.54 2.24 11.63
C ALA A 81 -4.06 2.52 11.28
N GLU A 82 -3.28 1.47 10.98
CA GLU A 82 -1.88 1.61 10.59
C GLU A 82 -1.72 2.29 9.22
N ALA A 83 -2.59 1.97 8.25
CA ALA A 83 -2.55 2.61 6.94
C ALA A 83 -2.89 4.12 7.02
N ASP A 84 -3.91 4.49 7.81
CA ASP A 84 -4.28 5.89 8.05
C ASP A 84 -3.20 6.64 8.83
N ARG A 85 -2.62 6.02 9.87
CA ARG A 85 -1.49 6.57 10.62
C ARG A 85 -0.29 6.84 9.70
N ALA A 86 0.12 5.85 8.90
CA ALA A 86 1.24 5.99 7.98
C ALA A 86 1.01 7.10 6.95
N ALA A 87 -0.22 7.23 6.41
CA ALA A 87 -0.57 8.31 5.51
C ALA A 87 -0.48 9.69 6.20
N LYS A 88 -0.98 9.82 7.43
CA LYS A 88 -0.90 11.06 8.21
C LYS A 88 0.53 11.47 8.53
N GLU A 89 1.40 10.53 8.88
CA GLU A 89 2.80 10.80 9.22
C GLU A 89 3.57 11.45 8.06
N THR A 90 3.18 11.15 6.81
CA THR A 90 3.78 11.78 5.62
C THR A 90 3.66 13.30 5.61
N SER A 91 2.70 13.89 6.34
CA SER A 91 2.54 15.34 6.45
C SER A 91 3.72 16.07 7.09
N SER A 92 4.49 15.35 7.92
CA SER A 92 5.69 15.85 8.60
C SER A 92 6.99 15.48 7.88
N MET A 93 6.93 14.71 6.80
CA MET A 93 8.10 14.20 6.10
C MET A 93 8.60 15.17 5.02
N LEU A 94 9.91 15.17 4.80
CA LEU A 94 10.52 15.81 3.65
C LEU A 94 10.32 14.93 2.41
N ALA A 95 9.79 15.50 1.32
CA ALA A 95 9.64 14.77 0.08
C ALA A 95 10.99 14.56 -0.61
N LEU A 96 11.43 13.30 -0.70
CA LEU A 96 12.70 12.92 -1.35
C LEU A 96 12.49 12.31 -2.74
N LYS A 97 11.23 12.00 -3.09
CA LYS A 97 10.85 11.37 -4.35
C LYS A 97 9.60 11.99 -4.96
N GLY A 98 9.43 11.76 -6.26
CA GLY A 98 8.26 12.19 -7.01
C GLY A 98 8.24 13.71 -7.25
N ARG A 99 7.09 14.23 -7.68
CA ARG A 99 6.95 15.66 -7.98
C ARG A 99 6.93 16.55 -6.74
N ALA A 100 6.56 15.99 -5.59
CA ALA A 100 6.58 16.70 -4.32
C ALA A 100 8.01 17.11 -3.90
N SER A 101 9.04 16.39 -4.36
CA SER A 101 10.43 16.77 -4.09
C SER A 101 10.94 17.93 -4.97
N TYR A 102 10.13 18.45 -5.91
CA TYR A 102 10.51 19.56 -6.78
C TYR A 102 10.08 20.93 -6.26
N VAL A 103 9.18 20.94 -5.27
CA VAL A 103 8.62 22.16 -4.69
C VAL A 103 9.24 22.44 -3.32
N ASN A 104 9.11 23.67 -2.84
CA ASN A 104 9.64 24.04 -1.54
C ASN A 104 8.99 23.20 -0.42
N PRO A 105 9.75 22.69 0.56
CA PRO A 105 9.19 21.90 1.65
C PRO A 105 8.05 22.61 2.38
N GLU A 106 8.14 23.93 2.55
CA GLU A 106 7.11 24.80 3.14
C GLU A 106 5.75 24.70 2.44
N GLU A 107 5.72 24.48 1.12
CA GLU A 107 4.46 24.33 0.35
C GLU A 107 3.78 22.98 0.59
N THR A 108 4.56 22.01 1.04
CA THR A 108 4.10 20.64 1.26
C THR A 108 3.90 20.34 2.75
N GLN A 109 4.48 21.13 3.65
CA GLN A 109 4.45 20.89 5.08
C GLN A 109 3.01 20.85 5.63
N GLY A 110 2.74 19.90 6.51
CA GLY A 110 1.42 19.73 7.13
C GLY A 110 0.36 19.11 6.21
N ARG A 111 0.73 18.66 5.00
CA ARG A 111 -0.18 18.00 4.04
C ARG A 111 0.27 16.57 3.79
N GLU A 112 -0.64 15.62 3.90
CA GLU A 112 -0.35 14.22 3.55
C GLU A 112 0.12 14.10 2.09
N ASP A 113 1.01 13.14 1.82
CA ASP A 113 1.31 12.74 0.45
C ASP A 113 0.06 12.15 -0.22
N ALA A 114 -0.24 12.61 -1.43
CA ALA A 114 -1.41 12.16 -2.17
C ALA A 114 -1.31 10.67 -2.56
N GLY A 115 -0.10 10.17 -2.82
CA GLY A 115 0.13 8.76 -3.11
C GLY A 115 -0.12 7.86 -1.90
N ALA A 116 0.43 8.24 -0.75
CA ALA A 116 0.20 7.61 0.56
C ALA A 116 -1.29 7.60 0.91
N ARG A 117 -1.96 8.75 0.85
CA ARG A 117 -3.40 8.85 1.15
C ARG A 117 -4.25 8.01 0.20
N ALA A 118 -3.91 7.97 -1.09
CA ALA A 118 -4.60 7.10 -2.03
C ALA A 118 -4.48 5.61 -1.65
N VAL A 119 -3.31 5.17 -1.15
CA VAL A 119 -3.13 3.81 -0.62
C VAL A 119 -4.02 3.52 0.56
N ALA A 120 -4.03 4.40 1.56
CA ALA A 120 -4.88 4.24 2.74
C ALA A 120 -6.36 4.10 2.36
N ILE A 121 -6.85 4.88 1.37
CA ILE A 121 -8.24 4.84 0.91
C ILE A 121 -8.59 3.48 0.29
N TRP A 122 -7.78 2.94 -0.62
CA TRP A 122 -8.13 1.64 -1.23
C TRP A 122 -7.92 0.47 -0.26
N VAL A 123 -6.99 0.58 0.70
CA VAL A 123 -6.85 -0.39 1.80
C VAL A 123 -8.09 -0.40 2.68
N GLU A 124 -8.61 0.78 3.01
CA GLU A 124 -9.88 0.94 3.73
C GLU A 124 -11.03 0.26 2.98
N ALA A 125 -11.12 0.49 1.66
CA ALA A 125 -12.15 -0.13 0.84
C ALA A 125 -12.05 -1.67 0.86
N ILE A 126 -10.85 -2.24 0.75
CA ILE A 126 -10.64 -3.69 0.83
C ILE A 126 -11.06 -4.22 2.21
N CYS A 127 -10.59 -3.59 3.29
CA CYS A 127 -10.85 -4.05 4.65
C CYS A 127 -12.35 -4.01 5.00
N LYS A 128 -13.06 -2.93 4.62
CA LYS A 128 -14.52 -2.83 4.82
C LYS A 128 -15.26 -3.94 4.09
N ASN A 129 -14.88 -4.25 2.84
CA ASN A 129 -15.52 -5.32 2.07
C ASN A 129 -15.18 -6.71 2.63
N ALA A 130 -13.96 -6.93 3.11
CA ALA A 130 -13.55 -8.18 3.74
C ALA A 130 -14.32 -8.46 5.05
N CYS A 131 -14.56 -7.42 5.86
CA CYS A 131 -15.38 -7.53 7.07
C CYS A 131 -16.84 -7.87 6.74
N VAL A 132 -17.47 -7.14 5.81
CA VAL A 132 -18.87 -7.38 5.39
C VAL A 132 -19.05 -8.79 4.79
N TYR A 133 -18.05 -9.31 4.09
CA TYR A 133 -18.10 -10.66 3.51
C TYR A 133 -18.07 -11.78 4.58
N ASN A 134 -17.51 -11.51 5.76
CA ASN A 134 -17.51 -12.48 6.87
C ASN A 134 -18.83 -12.48 7.67
N GLU A 135 -19.56 -11.37 7.71
CA GLU A 135 -20.86 -11.28 8.41
C GLU A 135 -22.03 -11.91 7.63
N THR A 136 -21.92 -11.99 6.30
CA THR A 136 -22.97 -12.54 5.41
C THR A 136 -22.91 -14.06 5.21
N ARG A 137 -21.98 -14.74 5.90
CA ARG A 137 -21.72 -16.18 5.76
C ARG A 137 -22.07 -17.01 7.00
N VAL A 138 -22.80 -16.44 7.95
CA VAL A 138 -23.36 -17.12 9.13
C VAL A 138 -24.84 -17.37 8.93
#